data_AF-A0A9C5ZAT8-F1
#
_entry.id   AF-A0A9C5ZAT8-F1
#
_cell.length_a   1.000
_cell.length_b   1.000
_cell.length_c   1.000
_cell.angle_alpha   90.00
_cell.angle_beta   90.00
_cell.angle_gamma   90.00
#
_symmetry.space_group_name_H-M   'P 1'
#
loop_
_entity.id
_entity.type
_entity.pdbx_description
1 polymer ?
#
loop_
_entity_poly.entity_id
_entity_poly.type
_entity_poly.pdbx_seq_one_letter_code
_entity_poly.pdbx_strand_id
1 'polypeptide(L)'
;MFFLSIIDTVTVTFSLFIVFLITLSAINKSIKARRAYVNLLLRVFEYGRVSEGKLNLNINSRSRSKSHQLTEDANKSEKLVAVNGNTLINRDNVLLPTLTENTLDKEKFTATIKDEKISFNFEECLDYIKAGVEAIIEDEVTSRFEAEQLRSWNLLARTNRRYEFINWKITLIWVIGFTVRYSILMPLRVFVCFVGVIWLTICTAIVGYMPEGESKRQLVNDILKHCFSVLSSAISAVINYHNEENRPNTGICVANHTSPIDALVLMCDTTYSLIGQRHGGFLGILQRALARASPHIWFERAEAKDRHAVAERLKQHVSNPNNPPILIFPEGTCINNTSVMQFKKGSFEVGGVIYPVAIKYLFLDMTHVSVMLSGIVPDILCFSIYI
;
A
#
# COMPACT_ATOMS: atom_id res chain seq x y z
N MET A 1 -10.42 0.22 50.91
CA MET A 1 -10.24 -1.24 50.68
C MET A 1 -10.98 -1.72 49.43
N PHE A 2 -12.28 -1.45 49.29
CA PHE A 2 -13.07 -1.86 48.11
C PHE A 2 -12.58 -1.26 46.78
N PHE A 3 -12.27 0.04 46.75
CA PHE A 3 -11.75 0.72 45.54
C PHE A 3 -10.39 0.17 45.08
N LEU A 4 -9.50 -0.15 46.03
CA LEU A 4 -8.21 -0.78 45.74
C LEU A 4 -8.39 -2.20 45.19
N SER A 5 -9.29 -2.98 45.77
CA SER A 5 -9.61 -4.33 45.26
C SER A 5 -10.19 -4.32 43.85
N ILE A 6 -11.00 -3.32 43.49
CA ILE A 6 -11.49 -3.14 42.12
C ILE A 6 -10.34 -2.79 41.18
N ILE A 7 -9.47 -1.85 41.55
CA ILE A 7 -8.29 -1.49 40.76
C ILE A 7 -7.39 -2.70 40.54
N ASP A 8 -7.12 -3.48 41.59
CA ASP A 8 -6.28 -4.67 41.50
C ASP A 8 -6.91 -5.71 40.58
N THR A 9 -8.22 -5.95 40.69
CA THR A 9 -8.94 -6.90 39.83
C THR A 9 -8.90 -6.46 38.36
N VAL A 10 -9.13 -5.17 38.09
CA VAL A 10 -9.05 -4.60 36.73
C VAL A 10 -7.61 -4.69 36.19
N THR A 11 -6.62 -4.39 37.02
CA THR A 11 -5.20 -4.43 36.62
C THR A 11 -4.74 -5.85 36.31
N VAL A 12 -5.13 -6.83 37.13
CA VAL A 12 -4.80 -8.24 36.93
C VAL A 12 -5.48 -8.78 35.67
N THR A 13 -6.78 -8.52 35.48
CA THR A 13 -7.51 -8.95 34.28
C THR A 13 -6.93 -8.33 33.01
N PHE A 14 -6.55 -7.05 33.05
CA PHE A 14 -5.89 -6.37 31.94
C PHE A 14 -4.50 -6.94 31.65
N SER A 15 -3.71 -7.22 32.68
CA SER A 15 -2.38 -7.82 32.54
C SER A 15 -2.46 -9.24 31.95
N LEU A 16 -3.43 -10.04 32.42
CA LEU A 16 -3.71 -11.36 31.84
C LEU A 16 -4.13 -11.26 30.38
N PHE A 17 -4.93 -10.26 30.01
CA PHE A 17 -5.29 -10.01 28.62
C PHE A 17 -4.08 -9.65 27.74
N ILE A 18 -3.15 -8.81 28.24
CA ILE A 18 -1.90 -8.50 27.53
C ILE A 18 -1.05 -9.76 27.34
N VAL A 19 -0.84 -10.55 28.39
CA VAL A 19 -0.09 -11.82 28.31
C VAL A 19 -0.76 -12.78 27.33
N PHE A 20 -2.09 -12.87 27.35
CA PHE A 20 -2.86 -13.65 26.39
C PHE A 20 -2.63 -13.17 24.94
N LEU A 21 -2.63 -11.86 24.68
CA LEU A 21 -2.37 -11.33 23.33
C LEU A 21 -0.94 -11.65 22.85
N ILE A 22 0.05 -11.48 23.72
CA ILE A 22 1.46 -11.77 23.41
C ILE A 22 1.63 -13.27 23.11
N THR A 23 1.10 -14.14 23.98
CA THR A 23 1.18 -15.59 23.79
C THR A 23 0.40 -16.07 22.57
N LEU A 24 -0.74 -15.45 22.25
CA LEU A 24 -1.51 -15.75 21.04
C LEU A 24 -0.79 -15.30 19.77
N SER A 25 0.08 -14.29 19.84
CA SER A 25 0.99 -13.95 18.76
C SER A 25 2.16 -14.93 18.65
N ALA A 26 2.65 -15.47 19.76
CA ALA A 26 3.69 -16.51 19.78
C ALA A 26 3.19 -17.83 19.18
N ILE A 27 1.91 -18.14 19.41
CA ILE A 27 1.29 -19.38 18.96
C ILE A 27 0.61 -19.10 17.61
N ASN A 28 1.15 -19.68 16.53
CA ASN A 28 0.58 -19.66 15.17
C ASN A 28 -0.88 -20.17 15.04
N LYS A 29 -1.56 -20.53 16.14
CA LYS A 29 -2.99 -20.86 16.20
C LYS A 29 -3.90 -19.67 15.87
N SER A 30 -3.45 -18.42 16.10
CA SER A 30 -4.21 -17.22 15.74
C SER A 30 -4.52 -17.13 14.24
N ILE A 31 -3.69 -17.76 13.40
CA ILE A 31 -3.85 -17.83 11.94
C ILE A 31 -5.17 -18.52 11.56
N LYS A 32 -5.60 -19.56 12.29
CA LYS A 32 -6.85 -20.27 11.97
C LYS A 32 -8.09 -19.41 12.24
N ALA A 33 -8.12 -18.71 13.37
CA ALA A 33 -9.22 -17.79 13.70
C ALA A 33 -9.26 -16.61 12.72
N ARG A 34 -8.10 -16.02 12.40
CA ARG A 34 -7.99 -14.97 11.37
C ARG A 34 -8.47 -15.47 10.01
N ARG A 35 -8.06 -16.67 9.59
CA ARG A 35 -8.48 -17.27 8.31
C ARG A 35 -9.99 -17.55 8.28
N ALA A 36 -10.59 -17.97 9.39
CA ALA A 36 -12.04 -18.11 9.49
C ALA A 36 -12.77 -16.76 9.36
N TYR A 37 -12.23 -15.70 9.97
CA TYR A 37 -12.74 -14.34 9.83
C TYR A 37 -12.57 -13.80 8.39
N VAL A 38 -11.41 -14.03 7.73
CA VAL A 38 -11.20 -13.74 6.30
C VAL A 38 -12.29 -14.42 5.47
N ASN A 39 -12.51 -15.72 5.68
CA ASN A 39 -13.50 -16.49 4.91
C ASN A 39 -14.93 -15.96 5.12
N LEU A 40 -15.26 -15.51 6.33
CA LEU A 40 -16.55 -14.86 6.61
C LEU A 40 -16.69 -13.54 5.85
N LEU A 41 -15.67 -12.67 5.89
CA LEU A 41 -15.68 -11.40 5.16
C LEU A 41 -15.78 -11.60 3.65
N LEU A 42 -15.06 -12.57 3.09
CA LEU A 42 -15.13 -12.90 1.66
C LEU A 42 -16.55 -13.31 1.25
N ARG A 43 -17.25 -14.11 2.08
CA ARG A 43 -18.66 -14.46 1.83
C ARG A 43 -19.58 -13.23 1.87
N VAL A 44 -19.34 -12.29 2.79
CA VAL A 44 -20.11 -11.03 2.87
C VAL A 44 -19.85 -10.15 1.64
N PHE A 45 -18.60 -10.07 1.17
CA PHE A 45 -18.24 -9.26 0.00
C PHE A 45 -18.80 -9.87 -1.29
N GLU A 46 -18.76 -11.19 -1.42
CA GLU A 46 -19.37 -11.89 -2.54
C GLU A 46 -20.90 -11.69 -2.57
N TYR A 47 -21.56 -11.72 -1.41
CA TYR A 47 -22.96 -11.39 -1.28
C TYR A 47 -23.26 -9.94 -1.74
N GLY A 48 -22.46 -8.97 -1.29
CA GLY A 48 -22.57 -7.57 -1.71
C GLY A 48 -22.46 -7.41 -3.23
N ARG A 49 -21.41 -8.01 -3.83
CA ARG A 49 -21.19 -8.01 -5.28
C ARG A 49 -22.37 -8.57 -6.08
N VAL A 50 -22.92 -9.71 -5.67
CA VAL A 50 -24.06 -10.34 -6.35
C VAL A 50 -25.33 -9.49 -6.21
N SER A 51 -25.54 -8.91 -5.02
CA SER A 51 -26.70 -8.06 -4.74
C SER A 51 -26.68 -6.76 -5.58
N GLU A 52 -25.51 -6.14 -5.74
CA GLU A 52 -25.32 -4.99 -6.63
C GLU A 52 -25.52 -5.36 -8.11
N GLY A 53 -24.97 -6.48 -8.56
CA GLY A 53 -25.15 -6.96 -9.93
C GLY A 53 -26.64 -7.17 -10.28
N LYS A 54 -27.43 -7.73 -9.36
CA LYS A 54 -28.88 -7.88 -9.51
C LYS A 54 -29.61 -6.54 -9.54
N LEU A 55 -29.18 -5.57 -8.73
CA LEU A 55 -29.80 -4.25 -8.68
C LEU A 55 -29.56 -3.46 -9.98
N ASN A 56 -28.33 -3.50 -10.51
CA ASN A 56 -27.98 -2.85 -11.79
C ASN A 56 -28.74 -3.46 -12.97
N LEU A 57 -28.92 -4.78 -13.00
CA LEU A 57 -29.76 -5.45 -14.01
C LEU A 57 -31.22 -5.02 -13.92
N ASN A 58 -31.76 -4.88 -12.70
CA ASN A 58 -33.13 -4.40 -12.48
C ASN A 58 -33.30 -2.91 -12.82
N ILE A 59 -32.32 -2.06 -12.56
CA ILE A 59 -32.37 -0.64 -12.96
C ILE A 59 -32.32 -0.54 -14.48
N ASN A 60 -31.43 -1.28 -15.14
CA ASN A 60 -31.31 -1.31 -16.60
C ASN A 60 -32.56 -1.88 -17.29
N SER A 61 -33.21 -2.89 -16.71
CA SER A 61 -34.48 -3.41 -17.24
C SER A 61 -35.63 -2.42 -17.05
N ARG A 62 -35.67 -1.70 -15.92
CA ARG A 62 -36.69 -0.68 -15.62
C ARG A 62 -36.50 0.58 -16.45
N SER A 63 -35.26 1.00 -16.71
CA SER A 63 -34.96 2.12 -17.63
C SER A 63 -35.25 1.75 -19.08
N ARG A 64 -34.96 0.52 -19.52
CA ARG A 64 -35.33 0.01 -20.85
C ARG A 64 -36.84 -0.18 -21.03
N SER A 65 -37.56 -0.53 -19.95
CA SER A 65 -39.03 -0.60 -19.94
C SER A 65 -39.66 0.79 -19.94
N LYS A 66 -39.08 1.77 -19.23
CA LYS A 66 -39.49 3.19 -19.30
C LYS A 66 -39.19 3.83 -20.65
N SER A 67 -38.06 3.51 -21.28
CA SER A 67 -37.77 3.99 -22.64
C SER A 67 -38.76 3.41 -23.65
N HIS A 68 -39.19 2.14 -23.46
CA HIS A 68 -40.23 1.53 -24.28
C HIS A 68 -41.61 2.20 -24.12
N GLN A 69 -41.99 2.59 -22.89
CA GLN A 69 -43.22 3.35 -22.65
C GLN A 69 -43.16 4.79 -23.18
N LEU A 70 -42.01 5.46 -23.07
CA LEU A 70 -41.81 6.80 -23.67
C LEU A 70 -41.78 6.75 -25.20
N THR A 71 -41.40 5.63 -25.83
CA THR A 71 -41.51 5.45 -27.28
C THR A 71 -42.91 5.04 -27.76
N GLU A 72 -43.81 4.58 -26.89
CA GLU A 72 -45.22 4.36 -27.27
C GLU A 72 -46.01 5.68 -27.32
N ASP A 73 -45.73 6.64 -26.42
CA ASP A 73 -46.34 7.96 -26.44
C ASP A 73 -45.72 8.93 -27.47
N ALA A 74 -44.52 8.64 -27.97
CA ALA A 74 -43.81 9.45 -28.97
C ALA A 74 -43.99 8.97 -30.43
N ASN A 75 -44.75 7.90 -30.69
CA ASN A 75 -44.99 7.37 -32.05
C ASN A 75 -46.03 8.16 -32.85
N LYS A 76 -46.07 9.49 -32.65
CA LYS A 76 -46.76 10.44 -33.51
C LYS A 76 -45.89 11.65 -33.86
N SER A 77 -44.58 11.46 -34.08
CA SER A 77 -43.80 12.27 -35.02
C SER A 77 -42.43 11.63 -35.29
N GLU A 78 -41.87 11.95 -36.44
CA GLU A 78 -40.86 11.21 -37.21
C GLU A 78 -39.49 10.88 -36.57
N LYS A 79 -38.97 9.73 -37.05
CA LYS A 79 -37.58 9.29 -37.26
C LYS A 79 -36.47 10.35 -37.09
N LEU A 80 -35.47 10.03 -36.25
CA LEU A 80 -34.04 10.18 -36.57
C LEU A 80 -33.14 9.37 -35.60
N VAL A 81 -32.42 8.43 -36.21
CA VAL A 81 -31.10 7.82 -35.92
C VAL A 81 -30.57 7.78 -34.48
N ALA A 82 -30.28 6.55 -34.05
CA ALA A 82 -29.58 6.16 -32.84
C ALA A 82 -28.07 6.48 -32.87
N VAL A 83 -27.49 6.93 -31.74
CA VAL A 83 -26.08 6.67 -31.39
C VAL A 83 -25.96 6.42 -29.89
N ASN A 84 -25.38 5.26 -29.55
CA ASN A 84 -25.04 4.81 -28.21
C ASN A 84 -23.99 5.72 -27.57
N GLY A 85 -24.23 6.10 -26.31
CA GLY A 85 -23.22 6.74 -25.47
C GLY A 85 -22.14 5.75 -25.04
N ASN A 86 -20.89 6.04 -25.42
CA ASN A 86 -19.67 5.93 -24.62
C ASN A 86 -18.45 6.21 -25.51
N THR A 87 -18.18 7.48 -25.77
CA THR A 87 -16.88 8.00 -26.21
C THR A 87 -16.74 9.42 -25.69
N LEU A 88 -16.26 9.57 -24.46
CA LEU A 88 -15.72 10.85 -24.01
C LEU A 88 -14.28 10.95 -24.51
N ILE A 89 -14.01 12.09 -25.13
CA ILE A 89 -12.77 12.55 -25.80
C ILE A 89 -12.69 12.15 -27.28
N ASN A 90 -13.22 13.05 -28.12
CA ASN A 90 -12.92 13.13 -29.55
C ASN A 90 -11.50 13.68 -29.69
N ARG A 91 -10.59 12.89 -30.27
CA ARG A 91 -9.21 13.31 -30.56
C ARG A 91 -9.18 14.02 -31.90
N ASP A 92 -9.14 15.34 -31.89
CA ASP A 92 -8.53 16.07 -32.99
C ASP A 92 -7.02 16.10 -32.73
N ASN A 93 -6.28 15.41 -33.58
CA ASN A 93 -4.82 15.25 -33.49
C ASN A 93 -4.13 16.62 -33.58
N VAL A 94 -3.86 17.24 -32.44
CA VAL A 94 -2.97 18.41 -32.35
C VAL A 94 -1.73 18.01 -31.55
N LEU A 95 -0.93 17.08 -32.07
CA LEU A 95 0.43 16.87 -31.59
C LEU A 95 1.38 16.56 -32.76
N LEU A 96 2.20 17.56 -33.04
CA LEU A 96 3.37 17.64 -33.94
C LEU A 96 3.14 17.55 -35.47
N PRO A 97 3.73 18.46 -36.26
CA PRO A 97 3.83 18.29 -37.70
C PRO A 97 4.78 17.13 -37.99
N THR A 98 4.22 15.99 -38.37
CA THR A 98 4.97 14.94 -39.05
C THR A 98 5.55 15.55 -40.32
N LEU A 99 6.89 15.61 -40.41
CA LEU A 99 7.60 15.88 -41.65
C LEU A 99 7.31 14.74 -42.63
N THR A 100 6.17 14.85 -43.31
CA THR A 100 5.85 14.07 -44.49
C THR A 100 6.32 14.92 -45.66
N GLU A 101 7.53 14.66 -46.15
CA GLU A 101 7.90 15.04 -47.51
C GLU A 101 6.84 14.45 -48.44
N ASN A 102 6.00 15.31 -49.01
CA ASN A 102 5.34 15.11 -50.28
C ASN A 102 4.92 16.46 -50.84
N THR A 103 5.70 16.91 -51.81
CA THR A 103 5.38 17.81 -52.93
C THR A 103 3.90 18.19 -53.08
N LEU A 104 3.53 19.38 -52.61
CA LEU A 104 2.56 20.29 -53.24
C LEU A 104 2.61 21.67 -52.53
N ASP A 105 2.57 22.73 -53.33
CA ASP A 105 2.42 24.14 -52.95
C ASP A 105 3.64 24.89 -52.36
N LYS A 106 4.78 24.86 -53.07
CA LYS A 106 5.86 25.87 -52.90
C LYS A 106 5.49 27.28 -53.41
N GLU A 107 4.36 27.43 -54.09
CA GLU A 107 3.90 28.74 -54.63
C GLU A 107 3.05 29.57 -53.65
N LYS A 108 2.55 29.00 -52.54
CA LYS A 108 1.80 29.77 -51.53
C LYS A 108 2.67 30.35 -50.41
N PHE A 109 3.92 29.93 -50.27
CA PHE A 109 4.77 30.32 -49.15
C PHE A 109 5.42 31.71 -49.33
N THR A 110 5.46 32.25 -50.56
CA THR A 110 6.14 33.54 -50.85
C THR A 110 5.21 34.75 -50.85
N ALA A 111 3.89 34.57 -50.68
CA ALA A 111 2.92 35.66 -50.70
C ALA A 111 2.44 36.13 -49.31
N THR A 112 2.75 35.40 -48.24
CA THR A 112 2.23 35.68 -46.88
C THR A 112 3.30 36.21 -45.92
N ILE A 113 4.41 36.75 -46.44
CA ILE A 113 5.38 37.53 -45.63
C ILE A 113 5.15 39.03 -45.88
N LYS A 114 3.90 39.49 -45.75
CA LYS A 114 3.60 40.91 -45.54
C LYS A 114 2.39 40.99 -44.62
N ASP A 115 2.62 41.62 -43.48
CA ASP A 115 1.63 42.01 -42.46
C ASP A 115 1.06 40.92 -41.56
N GLU A 116 1.92 40.15 -40.87
CA GLU A 116 1.51 39.56 -39.59
C GLU A 116 1.51 40.64 -38.50
N LYS A 117 0.37 41.31 -38.36
CA LYS A 117 -0.03 41.87 -37.06
C LYS A 117 -0.07 40.69 -36.11
N ILE A 118 0.89 40.59 -35.19
CA ILE A 118 0.87 39.58 -34.12
C ILE A 118 -0.34 39.89 -33.22
N SER A 119 -1.51 39.36 -33.58
CA SER A 119 -2.68 39.37 -32.73
C SER A 119 -2.44 38.29 -31.68
N PHE A 120 -2.02 38.71 -30.48
CA PHE A 120 -1.85 37.79 -29.36
C PHE A 120 -3.21 37.22 -28.99
N ASN A 121 -3.47 35.98 -29.42
CA ASN A 121 -4.72 35.29 -29.15
C ASN A 121 -4.54 34.43 -27.89
N PHE A 122 -5.05 34.94 -26.77
CA PHE A 122 -4.93 34.27 -25.48
C PHE A 122 -5.59 32.88 -25.47
N GLU A 123 -6.58 32.64 -26.34
CA GLU A 123 -7.28 31.36 -26.46
C GLU A 123 -6.34 30.23 -26.91
N GLU A 124 -5.42 30.48 -27.85
CA GLU A 124 -4.43 29.48 -28.29
C GLU A 124 -3.44 29.13 -27.16
N CYS A 125 -3.14 30.08 -26.27
CA CYS A 125 -2.31 29.81 -25.10
C CYS A 125 -3.02 28.87 -24.10
N LEU A 126 -4.36 28.94 -24.00
CA LEU A 126 -5.13 28.06 -23.12
C LEU A 126 -5.12 26.61 -23.61
N ASP A 127 -5.06 26.37 -24.92
CA ASP A 127 -4.95 25.02 -25.46
C ASP A 127 -3.59 24.39 -25.14
N TYR A 128 -2.49 25.15 -25.18
CA TYR A 128 -1.18 24.66 -24.73
C TYR A 128 -1.13 24.42 -23.22
N ILE A 129 -1.78 25.26 -22.42
CA ILE A 129 -1.90 25.04 -20.97
C ILE A 129 -2.72 23.78 -20.69
N LYS A 130 -3.85 23.62 -21.39
CA LYS A 130 -4.71 22.43 -21.29
C LYS A 130 -3.94 21.18 -21.70
N ALA A 131 -3.25 21.18 -22.83
CA ALA A 131 -2.42 20.06 -23.28
C ALA A 131 -1.28 19.75 -22.30
N GLY A 132 -0.66 20.78 -21.71
CA GLY A 132 0.35 20.61 -20.66
C GLY A 132 -0.23 20.01 -19.38
N VAL A 133 -1.42 20.43 -18.96
CA VAL A 133 -2.13 19.88 -17.80
C VAL A 133 -2.59 18.45 -18.09
N GLU A 134 -3.12 18.17 -19.28
CA GLU A 134 -3.49 16.82 -19.72
C GLU A 134 -2.28 15.89 -19.75
N ALA A 135 -1.13 16.34 -20.26
CA ALA A 135 0.10 15.57 -20.26
C ALA A 135 0.65 15.28 -18.84
N ILE A 136 0.42 16.19 -17.88
CA ILE A 136 0.74 15.96 -16.45
C ILE A 136 -0.24 14.96 -15.83
N ILE A 137 -1.54 15.07 -16.14
CA ILE A 137 -2.58 14.17 -15.63
C ILE A 137 -2.41 12.75 -16.20
N GLU A 138 -2.05 12.63 -17.47
CA GLU A 138 -1.85 11.36 -18.19
C GLU A 138 -0.43 10.82 -18.04
N ASP A 139 0.38 11.38 -17.14
CA ASP A 139 1.75 10.90 -16.98
C ASP A 139 1.79 9.42 -16.51
N GLU A 140 2.80 8.70 -16.99
CA GLU A 140 2.97 7.29 -16.64
C GLU A 140 3.50 7.10 -15.21
N VAL A 141 3.76 8.19 -14.47
CA VAL A 141 4.47 8.20 -13.19
C VAL A 141 3.52 8.45 -12.02
N THR A 142 2.71 9.50 -12.06
CA THR A 142 1.71 9.87 -11.04
C THR A 142 0.65 8.80 -10.89
N SER A 143 0.20 8.19 -12.01
CA SER A 143 -0.69 7.04 -12.00
C SER A 143 -0.13 5.82 -11.24
N ARG A 144 1.20 5.73 -11.04
CA ARG A 144 1.87 4.67 -10.26
C ARG A 144 1.93 4.95 -8.77
N PHE A 145 1.53 6.13 -8.34
CA PHE A 145 1.34 6.49 -6.94
C PHE A 145 -0.14 6.48 -6.53
N GLU A 146 -1.05 6.42 -7.49
CA GLU A 146 -2.48 6.30 -7.21
C GLU A 146 -2.83 4.93 -6.60
N ALA A 147 -3.76 4.89 -5.66
CA ALA A 147 -4.19 3.62 -5.08
C ALA A 147 -4.92 2.77 -6.14
N GLU A 148 -4.57 1.48 -6.24
CA GLU A 148 -5.25 0.55 -7.15
C GLU A 148 -6.75 0.49 -6.83
N GLN A 149 -7.59 0.69 -7.85
CA GLN A 149 -9.05 0.64 -7.67
C GLN A 149 -9.49 -0.80 -7.44
N LEU A 150 -10.25 -1.02 -6.37
CA LEU A 150 -10.71 -2.34 -5.99
C LEU A 150 -11.71 -2.89 -7.03
N ARG A 151 -11.46 -4.10 -7.54
CA ARG A 151 -12.30 -4.76 -8.56
C ARG A 151 -13.64 -5.30 -8.03
N SER A 152 -13.83 -5.32 -6.71
CA SER A 152 -14.99 -5.90 -6.03
C SER A 152 -15.53 -5.02 -4.92
N TRP A 153 -16.84 -5.07 -4.70
CA TRP A 153 -17.50 -4.41 -3.57
C TRP A 153 -16.94 -4.91 -2.23
N ASN A 154 -16.62 -3.97 -1.34
CA ASN A 154 -16.23 -4.22 0.03
C ASN A 154 -16.86 -3.17 0.96
N LEU A 155 -16.60 -3.28 2.27
CA LEU A 155 -17.13 -2.36 3.28
C LEU A 155 -16.58 -0.91 3.15
N LEU A 156 -15.61 -0.67 2.26
CA LEU A 156 -15.10 0.66 1.93
C LEU A 156 -15.56 1.18 0.58
N ALA A 157 -16.19 0.37 -0.26
CA ALA A 157 -16.60 0.74 -1.60
C ALA A 157 -17.60 1.90 -1.60
N ARG A 158 -18.30 2.15 -0.48
CA ARG A 158 -19.23 3.28 -0.34
C ARG A 158 -18.55 4.66 -0.39
N THR A 159 -17.27 4.80 -0.03
CA THR A 159 -16.55 6.09 -0.21
C THR A 159 -16.13 6.33 -1.67
N ASN A 160 -16.32 5.35 -2.56
CA ASN A 160 -16.10 5.53 -3.99
C ASN A 160 -17.40 6.06 -4.65
N ARG A 161 -17.31 7.23 -5.30
CA ARG A 161 -18.44 7.99 -5.88
C ARG A 161 -19.26 7.25 -6.95
N ARG A 162 -18.84 6.05 -7.39
CA ARG A 162 -19.53 5.28 -8.44
C ARG A 162 -20.66 4.37 -7.93
N TYR A 163 -20.90 4.27 -6.62
CA TYR A 163 -21.91 3.39 -6.03
C TYR A 163 -23.04 4.18 -5.35
N GLU A 164 -23.74 5.02 -6.12
CA GLU A 164 -24.77 5.93 -5.57
C GLU A 164 -26.10 5.25 -5.22
N PHE A 165 -26.37 4.03 -5.71
CA PHE A 165 -27.65 3.34 -5.46
C PHE A 165 -27.42 1.95 -4.88
N ILE A 166 -27.13 1.90 -3.58
CA ILE A 166 -26.96 0.64 -2.84
C ILE A 166 -28.26 0.26 -2.11
N ASN A 167 -28.60 -1.03 -2.11
CA ASN A 167 -29.72 -1.63 -1.39
C ASN A 167 -29.63 -1.35 0.13
N TRP A 168 -30.73 -0.95 0.78
CA TRP A 168 -30.83 -0.75 2.23
C TRP A 168 -30.20 -1.88 3.07
N LYS A 169 -30.32 -3.15 2.63
CA LYS A 169 -29.70 -4.30 3.32
C LYS A 169 -28.16 -4.21 3.36
N ILE A 170 -27.55 -3.79 2.26
CA ILE A 170 -26.10 -3.60 2.16
C ILE A 170 -25.68 -2.36 2.96
N THR A 171 -26.49 -1.30 2.94
CA THR A 171 -26.27 -0.11 3.79
C THR A 171 -26.28 -0.46 5.27
N LEU A 172 -27.21 -1.32 5.72
CA LEU A 172 -27.25 -1.78 7.12
C LEU A 172 -26.00 -2.58 7.49
N ILE A 173 -25.59 -3.53 6.65
CA ILE A 173 -24.35 -4.30 6.84
C ILE A 173 -23.14 -3.36 6.90
N TRP A 174 -23.10 -2.34 6.05
CA TRP A 174 -22.06 -1.32 6.03
C TRP A 174 -22.04 -0.49 7.32
N VAL A 175 -23.18 0.00 7.82
CA VAL A 175 -23.25 0.79 9.06
C VAL A 175 -22.81 -0.04 10.27
N ILE A 176 -23.24 -1.29 10.34
CA ILE A 176 -22.81 -2.21 11.41
C ILE A 176 -21.30 -2.45 11.30
N GLY A 177 -20.78 -2.76 10.11
CA GLY A 177 -19.35 -2.97 9.87
C GLY A 177 -18.50 -1.74 10.21
N PHE A 178 -18.95 -0.55 9.80
CA PHE A 178 -18.34 0.72 10.18
C PHE A 178 -18.29 0.89 11.70
N THR A 179 -19.42 0.70 12.38
CA THR A 179 -19.51 0.87 13.84
C THR A 179 -18.56 -0.09 14.57
N VAL A 180 -18.53 -1.37 14.20
CA VAL A 180 -17.63 -2.37 14.79
C VAL A 180 -16.16 -2.01 14.50
N ARG A 181 -15.83 -1.60 13.27
CA ARG A 181 -14.46 -1.25 12.88
C ARG A 181 -13.94 -0.08 13.71
N TYR A 182 -14.66 1.03 13.77
CA TYR A 182 -14.16 2.25 14.39
C TYR A 182 -14.34 2.29 15.92
N SER A 183 -15.38 1.66 16.47
CA SER A 183 -15.63 1.69 17.91
C SER A 183 -14.96 0.55 18.68
N ILE A 184 -14.65 -0.57 18.02
CA ILE A 184 -14.09 -1.77 18.69
C ILE A 184 -12.73 -2.15 18.10
N LEU A 185 -12.64 -2.41 16.79
CA LEU A 185 -11.42 -2.96 16.20
C LEU A 185 -10.27 -1.93 16.18
N MET A 186 -10.53 -0.69 15.79
CA MET A 186 -9.52 0.36 15.69
C MET A 186 -8.88 0.68 17.05
N PRO A 187 -9.64 0.94 18.14
CA PRO A 187 -9.07 1.11 19.48
C PRO A 187 -8.26 -0.11 19.94
N LEU A 188 -8.75 -1.32 19.69
CA LEU A 188 -8.03 -2.54 20.02
C LEU A 188 -6.70 -2.65 19.27
N ARG A 189 -6.66 -2.31 17.99
CA ARG A 189 -5.43 -2.32 17.17
C ARG A 189 -4.41 -1.29 17.63
N VAL A 190 -4.88 -0.08 17.93
CA VAL A 190 -4.03 0.97 18.51
C VAL A 190 -3.44 0.48 19.83
N PHE A 191 -4.25 -0.13 20.69
CA PHE A 191 -3.80 -0.72 21.94
C PHE A 191 -2.75 -1.81 21.73
N VAL A 192 -2.99 -2.79 20.85
CA VAL A 192 -2.02 -3.86 20.52
C VAL A 192 -0.73 -3.27 19.95
N CYS A 193 -0.80 -2.22 19.13
CA CYS A 193 0.37 -1.53 18.60
C CYS A 193 1.22 -0.92 19.73
N PHE A 194 0.59 -0.19 20.66
CA PHE A 194 1.29 0.38 21.82
C PHE A 194 1.96 -0.70 22.68
N VAL A 195 1.24 -1.77 23.01
CA VAL A 195 1.80 -2.91 23.74
C VAL A 195 2.97 -3.53 22.97
N GLY A 196 2.83 -3.72 21.65
CA GLY A 196 3.88 -4.28 20.80
C GLY A 196 5.15 -3.43 20.75
N VAL A 197 5.02 -2.11 20.67
CA VAL A 197 6.17 -1.18 20.68
C VAL A 197 6.88 -1.18 22.03
N ILE A 198 6.13 -1.18 23.14
CA ILE A 198 6.68 -1.28 24.50
C ILE A 198 7.42 -2.63 24.64
N TRP A 199 6.77 -3.72 24.22
CA TRP A 199 7.35 -5.06 24.27
C TRP A 199 8.66 -5.15 23.47
N LEU A 200 8.68 -4.66 22.23
CA LEU A 200 9.89 -4.58 21.42
C LEU A 200 10.99 -3.76 22.11
N THR A 201 10.65 -2.63 22.70
CA THR A 201 11.61 -1.75 23.38
C THR A 201 12.26 -2.43 24.59
N ILE A 202 11.46 -3.17 25.37
CA ILE A 202 11.92 -3.94 26.53
C ILE A 202 12.80 -5.11 26.09
N CYS A 203 12.33 -5.93 25.14
CA CYS A 203 13.09 -7.10 24.67
C CYS A 203 14.44 -6.70 24.06
N THR A 204 14.47 -5.66 23.22
CA THR A 204 15.71 -5.14 22.63
C THR A 204 16.63 -4.49 23.66
N ALA A 205 16.10 -3.92 24.75
CA ALA A 205 16.91 -3.42 25.85
C ALA A 205 17.58 -4.58 26.61
N ILE A 206 16.84 -5.65 26.94
CA ILE A 206 17.37 -6.84 27.64
C ILE A 206 18.51 -7.48 26.83
N VAL A 207 18.28 -7.69 25.53
CA VAL A 207 19.28 -8.31 24.64
C VAL A 207 20.50 -7.39 24.42
N GLY A 208 20.29 -6.07 24.47
CA GLY A 208 21.38 -5.09 24.37
C GLY A 208 22.42 -5.20 25.50
N TYR A 209 22.05 -5.72 26.67
CA TYR A 209 22.98 -5.95 27.78
C TYR A 209 23.74 -7.28 27.69
N MET A 210 23.39 -8.15 26.74
CA MET A 210 24.09 -9.44 26.57
C MET A 210 25.39 -9.28 25.79
N PRO A 211 26.44 -10.04 26.14
CA PRO A 211 27.70 -10.05 25.39
C PRO A 211 27.51 -10.59 23.97
N GLU A 212 28.30 -10.09 23.02
CA GLU A 212 28.26 -10.55 21.64
C GLU A 212 28.66 -12.02 21.52
N GLY A 213 27.89 -12.79 20.76
CA GLY A 213 28.10 -14.22 20.57
C GLY A 213 27.00 -14.88 19.76
N GLU A 214 27.20 -16.15 19.38
CA GLU A 214 26.23 -16.87 18.54
C GLU A 214 24.88 -17.07 19.22
N SER A 215 24.89 -17.37 20.53
CA SER A 215 23.65 -17.51 21.32
C SER A 215 22.86 -16.21 21.37
N LYS A 216 23.54 -15.05 21.49
CA LYS A 216 22.88 -13.74 21.44
C LYS A 216 22.25 -13.54 20.07
N ARG A 217 22.96 -13.84 18.98
CA ARG A 217 22.44 -13.68 17.61
C ARG A 217 21.21 -14.54 17.34
N GLN A 218 21.21 -15.80 17.79
CA GLN A 218 20.04 -16.67 17.68
C GLN A 218 18.86 -16.10 18.49
N LEU A 219 19.12 -15.66 19.73
CA LEU A 219 18.10 -15.06 20.58
C LEU A 219 17.53 -13.75 19.99
N VAL A 220 18.38 -12.88 19.43
CA VAL A 220 17.96 -11.68 18.69
C VAL A 220 17.00 -12.06 17.56
N ASN A 221 17.37 -13.07 16.77
CA ASN A 221 16.58 -13.51 15.64
C ASN A 221 15.17 -13.95 16.08
N ASP A 222 15.09 -14.78 17.12
CA ASP A 222 13.82 -15.30 17.63
C ASP A 222 12.97 -14.19 18.29
N ILE A 223 13.59 -13.35 19.11
CA ILE A 223 12.92 -12.23 19.79
C ILE A 223 12.38 -11.22 18.79
N LEU A 224 13.18 -10.82 17.79
CA LEU A 224 12.73 -9.86 16.80
C LEU A 224 11.58 -10.43 15.98
N LYS A 225 11.67 -11.66 15.46
CA LYS A 225 10.55 -12.32 14.76
C LYS A 225 9.27 -12.31 15.60
N HIS A 226 9.40 -12.63 16.88
CA HIS A 226 8.27 -12.59 17.80
C HIS A 226 7.72 -11.18 18.00
N CYS A 227 8.56 -10.18 18.27
CA CYS A 227 8.13 -8.79 18.42
C CYS A 227 7.46 -8.24 17.16
N PHE A 228 8.01 -8.53 15.98
CA PHE A 228 7.41 -8.14 14.71
C PHE A 228 6.11 -8.89 14.42
N SER A 229 5.95 -10.14 14.88
CA SER A 229 4.68 -10.86 14.83
C SER A 229 3.60 -10.24 15.74
N VAL A 230 3.97 -9.74 16.92
CA VAL A 230 3.05 -9.00 17.79
C VAL A 230 2.62 -7.69 17.11
N LEU A 231 3.58 -6.96 16.52
CA LEU A 231 3.29 -5.73 15.78
C LEU A 231 2.43 -5.98 14.53
N SER A 232 2.67 -7.07 13.80
CA SER A 232 1.86 -7.44 12.62
C SER A 232 0.44 -7.84 12.99
N SER A 233 0.22 -8.30 14.22
CA SER A 233 -1.12 -8.55 14.76
C SER A 233 -1.93 -7.25 14.92
N ALA A 234 -1.29 -6.11 15.17
CA ALA A 234 -1.98 -4.80 15.25
C ALA A 234 -2.57 -4.37 13.90
N ILE A 235 -1.97 -4.79 12.79
CA ILE A 235 -2.50 -4.55 11.44
C ILE A 235 -3.31 -5.74 10.90
N SER A 236 -3.57 -6.75 11.74
CA SER A 236 -4.28 -7.97 11.36
C SER A 236 -3.65 -8.66 10.14
N ALA A 237 -2.31 -8.70 10.09
CA ALA A 237 -1.59 -9.32 8.99
C ALA A 237 -1.82 -10.85 8.94
N VAL A 238 -1.99 -11.36 7.73
CA VAL A 238 -1.98 -12.79 7.38
C VAL A 238 -0.95 -12.97 6.28
N ILE A 239 0.14 -13.67 6.59
CA ILE A 239 1.31 -13.76 5.71
C ILE A 239 1.46 -15.22 5.25
N ASN A 240 1.56 -15.43 3.95
CA ASN A 240 1.91 -16.72 3.36
C ASN A 240 3.29 -16.61 2.73
N TYR A 241 4.19 -17.52 3.09
CA TYR A 241 5.52 -17.62 2.53
C TYR A 241 5.56 -18.70 1.45
N HIS A 242 6.26 -18.41 0.37
CA HIS A 242 6.51 -19.32 -0.75
C HIS A 242 8.03 -19.42 -0.94
N ASN A 243 8.51 -20.60 -1.36
CA ASN A 243 9.92 -20.85 -1.64
C ASN A 243 10.85 -20.62 -0.43
N GLU A 244 10.42 -21.11 0.73
CA GLU A 244 11.13 -20.95 2.00
C GLU A 244 12.56 -21.53 2.01
N GLU A 245 12.89 -22.41 1.07
CA GLU A 245 14.24 -22.92 0.84
C GLU A 245 15.25 -21.83 0.43
N ASN A 246 14.79 -20.71 -0.15
CA ASN A 246 15.64 -19.62 -0.65
C ASN A 246 15.82 -18.47 0.36
N ARG A 247 15.46 -18.68 1.63
CA ARG A 247 15.50 -17.64 2.68
C ARG A 247 16.86 -16.91 2.72
N PRO A 248 16.85 -15.56 2.75
CA PRO A 248 18.08 -14.80 2.89
C PRO A 248 18.72 -15.07 4.25
N ASN A 249 19.93 -15.64 4.25
CA ASN A 249 20.69 -15.88 5.49
C ASN A 249 21.80 -14.85 5.69
N THR A 250 22.36 -14.32 4.60
CA THR A 250 23.43 -13.30 4.57
C THR A 250 23.26 -12.42 3.33
N GLY A 251 24.16 -11.45 3.10
CA GLY A 251 24.14 -10.67 1.86
C GLY A 251 23.03 -9.62 1.82
N ILE A 252 22.35 -9.51 0.67
CA ILE A 252 21.39 -8.43 0.39
C ILE A 252 20.05 -9.03 -0.04
N CYS A 253 19.00 -8.76 0.73
CA CYS A 253 17.62 -9.02 0.38
C CYS A 253 17.05 -7.81 -0.37
N VAL A 254 16.53 -8.02 -1.57
CA VAL A 254 15.98 -6.97 -2.44
C VAL A 254 14.50 -7.23 -2.64
N ALA A 255 13.65 -6.31 -2.18
CA ALA A 255 12.20 -6.44 -2.29
C ALA A 255 11.56 -5.23 -2.96
N ASN A 256 10.41 -5.43 -3.64
CA ASN A 256 9.57 -4.32 -4.10
C ASN A 256 8.99 -3.54 -2.91
N HIS A 257 8.72 -2.25 -3.09
CA HIS A 257 8.29 -1.36 -2.01
C HIS A 257 6.95 -0.70 -2.28
N THR A 258 5.94 -1.15 -1.57
CA THR A 258 4.55 -0.70 -1.72
C THR A 258 4.12 0.17 -0.54
N SER A 259 4.65 -0.08 0.65
CA SER A 259 4.21 0.59 1.87
C SER A 259 5.26 0.54 2.98
N PRO A 260 5.28 1.51 3.92
CA PRO A 260 6.17 1.46 5.09
C PRO A 260 6.05 0.19 5.94
N ILE A 261 4.93 -0.54 5.85
CA ILE A 261 4.72 -1.80 6.57
C ILE A 261 5.47 -3.00 5.95
N ASP A 262 6.01 -2.89 4.72
CA ASP A 262 6.71 -3.98 4.03
C ASP A 262 7.84 -4.54 4.89
N ALA A 263 8.66 -3.66 5.49
CA ALA A 263 9.75 -4.05 6.37
C ALA A 263 9.25 -4.82 7.59
N LEU A 264 8.12 -4.39 8.19
CA LEU A 264 7.51 -5.07 9.34
C LEU A 264 7.05 -6.49 8.97
N VAL A 265 6.42 -6.64 7.80
CA VAL A 265 5.89 -7.93 7.32
C VAL A 265 7.04 -8.88 6.98
N LEU A 266 8.08 -8.41 6.29
CA LEU A 266 9.28 -9.22 6.00
C LEU A 266 9.99 -9.63 7.30
N MET A 267 10.08 -8.74 8.30
CA MET A 267 10.71 -9.04 9.58
C MET A 267 9.94 -10.03 10.46
N CYS A 268 8.70 -10.38 10.11
CA CYS A 268 7.98 -11.48 10.75
C CYS A 268 8.57 -12.86 10.40
N ASP A 269 9.31 -12.94 9.30
CA ASP A 269 9.83 -14.18 8.75
C ASP A 269 11.29 -14.41 9.11
N THR A 270 12.11 -13.40 8.84
CA THR A 270 13.56 -13.40 8.92
C THR A 270 14.02 -12.05 9.44
N THR A 271 15.14 -12.01 10.16
CA THR A 271 15.68 -10.73 10.63
C THR A 271 16.56 -10.09 9.57
N TYR A 272 16.38 -8.79 9.39
CA TYR A 272 17.11 -7.99 8.42
C TYR A 272 17.79 -6.79 9.08
N SER A 273 18.94 -6.40 8.53
CA SER A 273 19.51 -5.09 8.77
C SER A 273 18.84 -4.07 7.85
N LEU A 274 17.97 -3.27 8.46
CA LEU A 274 17.34 -2.12 7.81
C LEU A 274 18.37 -1.02 7.51
N ILE A 275 18.16 -0.37 6.37
CA ILE A 275 18.82 0.89 6.00
C ILE A 275 17.78 2.00 6.03
N GLY A 276 18.14 3.16 6.58
CA GLY A 276 17.29 4.33 6.47
C GLY A 276 17.92 5.62 6.95
N GLN A 277 17.22 6.72 6.73
CA GLN A 277 17.61 8.00 7.32
C GLN A 277 17.32 7.98 8.83
N ARG A 278 18.16 8.65 9.63
CA ARG A 278 17.91 8.84 11.06
C ARG A 278 16.74 9.81 11.26
N HIS A 279 15.77 9.43 12.10
CA HIS A 279 14.58 10.21 12.39
C HIS A 279 14.50 10.59 13.87
N GLY A 280 13.83 11.72 14.15
CA GLY A 280 13.48 12.14 15.51
C GLY A 280 12.16 11.55 16.01
N GLY A 281 11.70 12.01 17.16
CA GLY A 281 10.38 11.67 17.71
C GLY A 281 10.18 10.18 17.96
N PHE A 282 8.95 9.70 17.72
CA PHE A 282 8.55 8.31 17.91
C PHE A 282 9.38 7.33 17.06
N LEU A 283 9.59 7.62 15.78
CA LEU A 283 10.40 6.77 14.89
C LEU A 283 11.84 6.66 15.38
N GLY A 284 12.40 7.74 15.93
CA GLY A 284 13.73 7.71 16.54
C GLY A 284 13.82 6.79 17.76
N ILE A 285 12.75 6.68 18.56
CA ILE A 285 12.71 5.73 19.69
C ILE A 285 12.77 4.29 19.17
N LEU A 286 11.98 3.98 18.15
CA LEU A 286 11.95 2.65 17.53
C LEU A 286 13.30 2.30 16.86
N GLN A 287 13.89 3.23 16.12
CA GLN A 287 15.21 3.07 15.51
C GLN A 287 16.29 2.78 16.56
N ARG A 288 16.29 3.53 17.68
CA ARG A 288 17.22 3.29 18.80
C ARG A 288 16.97 1.96 19.49
N ALA A 289 15.71 1.50 19.57
CA ALA A 289 15.39 0.19 20.13
C ALA A 289 15.95 -0.94 19.27
N LEU A 290 15.67 -0.89 17.97
CA LEU A 290 16.16 -1.88 17.00
C LEU A 290 17.70 -1.93 16.94
N ALA A 291 18.35 -0.76 16.98
CA ALA A 291 19.82 -0.65 16.95
C ALA A 291 20.53 -1.32 18.15
N ARG A 292 19.82 -1.60 19.26
CA ARG A 292 20.38 -2.36 20.39
C ARG A 292 20.43 -3.87 20.16
N ALA A 293 19.60 -4.38 19.25
CA ALA A 293 19.47 -5.82 19.02
C ALA A 293 20.16 -6.26 17.72
N SER A 294 20.18 -5.43 16.69
CA SER A 294 20.72 -5.79 15.38
C SER A 294 21.52 -4.64 14.76
N PRO A 295 22.58 -4.91 13.97
CA PRO A 295 23.41 -3.91 13.30
C PRO A 295 22.67 -3.22 12.15
N HIS A 296 21.70 -2.37 12.48
CA HIS A 296 20.99 -1.52 11.52
C HIS A 296 21.85 -0.36 11.04
N ILE A 297 21.70 0.03 9.78
CA ILE A 297 22.52 1.09 9.15
C ILE A 297 21.67 2.35 9.02
N TRP A 298 21.92 3.33 9.89
CA TRP A 298 21.21 4.61 9.88
C TRP A 298 22.12 5.73 9.37
N PHE A 299 21.69 6.45 8.34
CA PHE A 299 22.44 7.56 7.77
C PHE A 299 21.87 8.90 8.22
N GLU A 300 22.75 9.88 8.44
CA GLU A 300 22.31 11.27 8.55
C GLU A 300 21.91 11.82 7.18
N ARG A 301 21.02 12.82 7.13
CA ARG A 301 20.51 13.38 5.87
C ARG A 301 21.64 13.92 4.96
N ALA A 302 22.72 14.44 5.55
CA ALA A 302 23.89 14.90 4.81
C ALA A 302 24.71 13.73 4.24
N GLU A 303 24.94 12.70 5.04
CA GLU A 303 25.72 11.50 4.68
C GLU A 303 25.01 10.63 3.66
N ALA A 304 23.67 10.53 3.71
CA ALA A 304 22.87 9.79 2.74
C ALA A 304 23.01 10.30 1.30
N LYS A 305 23.51 11.52 1.10
CA LYS A 305 23.81 12.07 -0.22
C LYS A 305 25.17 11.59 -0.77
N ASP A 306 26.07 11.15 0.11
CA ASP A 306 27.37 10.62 -0.28
C ASP A 306 27.24 9.13 -0.65
N ARG A 307 27.17 8.87 -1.96
CA ARG A 307 27.02 7.52 -2.51
C ARG A 307 28.21 6.62 -2.16
N HIS A 308 29.42 7.17 -2.04
CA HIS A 308 30.61 6.39 -1.74
C HIS A 308 30.60 5.95 -0.28
N ALA A 309 30.28 6.85 0.65
CA ALA A 309 30.16 6.51 2.07
C ALA A 309 29.07 5.46 2.33
N VAL A 310 27.94 5.56 1.63
CA VAL A 310 26.86 4.56 1.71
C VAL A 310 27.34 3.21 1.19
N ALA A 311 27.91 3.16 -0.02
CA ALA A 311 28.37 1.91 -0.62
C ALA A 311 29.44 1.20 0.24
N GLU A 312 30.37 1.96 0.82
CA GLU A 312 31.42 1.41 1.67
C GLU A 312 30.86 0.80 2.97
N ARG A 313 29.90 1.46 3.64
CA ARG A 313 29.23 0.87 4.82
C ARG A 313 28.47 -0.40 4.49
N LEU A 314 27.76 -0.42 3.36
CA LEU A 314 27.05 -1.62 2.93
C LEU A 314 28.04 -2.76 2.65
N LYS A 315 29.18 -2.47 2.04
CA LYS A 315 30.22 -3.46 1.74
C LYS A 315 30.85 -4.02 3.00
N GLN A 316 31.15 -3.17 3.97
CA GLN A 316 31.65 -3.58 5.29
C GLN A 316 30.64 -4.48 6.01
N HIS A 317 29.35 -4.14 5.96
CA HIS A 317 28.31 -4.96 6.58
C HIS A 317 28.20 -6.35 5.92
N VAL A 318 28.17 -6.40 4.59
CA VAL A 318 28.07 -7.66 3.81
C VAL A 318 29.33 -8.52 3.96
N SER A 319 30.51 -7.91 4.18
CA SER A 319 31.76 -8.64 4.35
C SER A 319 31.80 -9.54 5.59
N ASN A 320 30.96 -9.25 6.60
CA ASN A 320 30.85 -10.08 7.79
C ASN A 320 29.71 -11.09 7.63
N PRO A 321 29.99 -12.40 7.49
CA PRO A 321 28.97 -13.42 7.29
C PRO A 321 28.06 -13.63 8.51
N ASN A 322 28.43 -13.11 9.68
CA ASN A 322 27.64 -13.18 10.89
C ASN A 322 26.54 -12.12 10.97
N ASN A 323 26.59 -11.11 10.11
CA ASN A 323 25.59 -10.07 10.07
C ASN A 323 24.31 -10.57 9.39
N PRO A 324 23.13 -10.12 9.85
CA PRO A 324 21.89 -10.43 9.15
C PRO A 324 21.89 -9.76 7.76
N PRO A 325 21.13 -10.34 6.81
CA PRO A 325 21.02 -9.79 5.46
C PRO A 325 20.49 -8.37 5.49
N ILE A 326 21.02 -7.53 4.61
CA ILE A 326 20.56 -6.15 4.45
C ILE A 326 19.24 -6.16 3.68
N LEU A 327 18.21 -5.49 4.18
CA LEU A 327 16.97 -5.30 3.43
C LEU A 327 17.02 -3.99 2.64
N ILE A 328 16.89 -4.10 1.32
CA ILE A 328 16.88 -2.97 0.40
C ILE A 328 15.60 -2.97 -0.43
N PHE A 329 15.01 -1.78 -0.52
CA PHE A 329 13.93 -1.43 -1.43
C PHE A 329 14.52 -0.60 -2.59
N PRO A 330 14.91 -1.23 -3.71
CA PRO A 330 15.75 -0.60 -4.74
C PRO A 330 15.01 0.50 -5.52
N GLU A 331 13.68 0.58 -5.41
CA GLU A 331 12.85 1.65 -5.97
C GLU A 331 13.09 3.00 -5.27
N GLY A 332 13.49 2.97 -3.99
CA GLY A 332 13.76 4.18 -3.18
C GLY A 332 12.53 5.00 -2.82
N THR A 333 11.33 4.55 -3.16
CA THR A 333 10.03 5.14 -2.82
C THR A 333 8.97 4.05 -2.75
N CYS A 334 7.82 4.32 -2.13
CA CYS A 334 6.67 3.42 -2.16
C CYS A 334 5.85 3.68 -3.44
N ILE A 335 5.56 2.64 -4.22
CA ILE A 335 4.72 2.71 -5.43
C ILE A 335 3.54 1.74 -5.36
N ASN A 336 2.55 1.94 -6.22
CA ASN A 336 1.55 0.91 -6.47
C ASN A 336 2.19 -0.23 -7.28
N ASN A 337 1.97 -1.49 -6.92
CA ASN A 337 2.59 -2.65 -7.56
C ASN A 337 2.07 -2.92 -9.00
N THR A 338 1.53 -1.92 -9.70
CA THR A 338 1.05 -2.05 -11.09
C THR A 338 2.18 -1.90 -12.11
N SER A 339 3.33 -1.40 -11.67
CA SER A 339 4.57 -1.28 -12.43
C SER A 339 5.77 -1.29 -11.48
N VAL A 340 6.96 -1.52 -12.01
CA VAL A 340 8.22 -1.42 -11.26
C VAL A 340 8.97 -0.18 -11.72
N MET A 341 9.40 0.65 -10.77
CA MET A 341 10.24 1.81 -11.07
C MET A 341 11.68 1.38 -11.37
N GLN A 342 12.43 2.24 -12.07
CA GLN A 342 13.84 1.98 -12.31
C GLN A 342 14.60 1.82 -10.98
N PHE A 343 15.21 0.66 -10.81
CA PHE A 343 16.00 0.36 -9.62
C PHE A 343 17.25 1.22 -9.53
N LYS A 344 17.55 1.68 -8.32
CA LYS A 344 18.79 2.39 -8.03
C LYS A 344 19.96 1.40 -8.06
N LYS A 345 20.89 1.60 -9.01
CA LYS A 345 22.05 0.73 -9.24
C LYS A 345 22.95 0.54 -8.01
N GLY A 346 23.09 1.57 -7.17
CA GLY A 346 23.99 1.56 -6.02
C GLY A 346 23.73 0.41 -5.03
N SER A 347 22.49 -0.09 -4.95
CA SER A 347 22.11 -1.23 -4.11
C SER A 347 22.73 -2.56 -4.56
N PHE A 348 23.14 -2.66 -5.83
CA PHE A 348 23.67 -3.88 -6.45
C PHE A 348 25.19 -3.86 -6.64
N GLU A 349 25.83 -2.70 -6.48
CA GLU A 349 27.28 -2.52 -6.69
C GLU A 349 28.11 -2.88 -5.46
N VAL A 350 27.46 -3.13 -4.32
CA VAL A 350 28.10 -3.43 -3.03
C VAL A 350 28.82 -4.79 -3.02
N GLY A 351 28.37 -5.73 -3.86
CA GLY A 351 28.80 -7.12 -3.86
C GLY A 351 28.06 -7.98 -2.82
N GLY A 352 28.21 -9.30 -2.90
CA GLY A 352 27.51 -10.28 -2.06
C GLY A 352 26.38 -11.01 -2.79
N VAL A 353 25.79 -12.00 -2.12
CA VAL A 353 24.65 -12.76 -2.65
C VAL A 353 23.39 -11.89 -2.57
N ILE A 354 22.68 -11.78 -3.68
CA ILE A 354 21.41 -11.05 -3.78
C ILE A 354 20.26 -12.05 -3.71
N TYR A 355 19.33 -11.80 -2.81
CA TYR A 355 18.12 -12.57 -2.62
C TYR A 355 16.92 -11.72 -3.08
N PRO A 356 16.36 -11.99 -4.27
CA PRO A 356 15.18 -11.27 -4.75
C PRO A 356 13.93 -11.78 -4.04
N VAL A 357 13.21 -10.90 -3.36
CA VAL A 357 11.96 -11.22 -2.67
C VAL A 357 10.83 -10.40 -3.28
N ALA A 358 9.69 -11.02 -3.56
CA ALA A 358 8.51 -10.31 -4.03
C ALA A 358 7.40 -10.32 -2.98
N ILE A 359 6.91 -9.14 -2.62
CA ILE A 359 5.77 -8.93 -1.73
C ILE A 359 4.55 -8.66 -2.60
N LYS A 360 3.56 -9.55 -2.52
CA LYS A 360 2.25 -9.38 -3.14
C LYS A 360 1.19 -9.16 -2.08
N TYR A 361 0.45 -8.07 -2.23
CA TYR A 361 -0.72 -7.76 -1.43
C TYR A 361 -1.92 -8.52 -2.00
N LEU A 362 -2.48 -9.43 -1.20
CA LEU A 362 -3.66 -10.21 -1.54
C LEU A 362 -4.89 -9.54 -0.93
N PHE A 363 -5.42 -8.52 -1.59
CA PHE A 363 -6.77 -7.95 -1.40
C PHE A 363 -7.50 -8.23 -0.07
N LEU A 364 -7.41 -7.27 0.84
CA LEU A 364 -8.50 -6.74 1.68
C LEU A 364 -8.02 -5.32 2.05
N ASP A 365 -8.73 -4.31 1.55
CA ASP A 365 -8.50 -2.86 1.56
C ASP A 365 -7.04 -2.34 1.49
N MET A 366 -6.58 -1.91 0.31
CA MET A 366 -5.44 -0.99 0.22
C MET A 366 -5.89 0.37 -0.31
N THR A 367 -5.93 1.34 0.59
CA THR A 367 -5.65 2.74 0.29
C THR A 367 -4.29 3.05 0.93
N HIS A 368 -3.32 3.54 0.14
CA HIS A 368 -1.96 3.78 0.62
C HIS A 368 -1.91 4.83 1.75
N VAL A 369 -0.94 4.64 2.67
CA VAL A 369 -0.23 5.54 3.61
C VAL A 369 -1.01 6.64 4.37
N SER A 370 -1.98 7.31 3.75
CA SER A 370 -2.93 8.18 4.44
C SER A 370 -3.76 7.42 5.48
N VAL A 371 -3.93 6.10 5.33
CA VAL A 371 -4.81 5.25 6.16
C VAL A 371 -4.49 5.21 7.65
N MET A 372 -3.23 5.38 8.06
CA MET A 372 -2.92 5.46 9.50
C MET A 372 -3.39 6.79 10.12
N LEU A 373 -3.58 7.83 9.30
CA LEU A 373 -4.07 9.16 9.69
C LEU A 373 -5.53 9.43 9.26
N SER A 374 -6.05 8.72 8.25
CA SER A 374 -7.40 8.89 7.68
C SER A 374 -8.42 7.87 8.19
N GLY A 375 -7.99 6.93 9.05
CA GLY A 375 -8.87 5.99 9.75
C GLY A 375 -9.34 4.79 8.92
N ILE A 376 -9.10 4.75 7.62
CA ILE A 376 -9.63 3.72 6.72
C ILE A 376 -8.68 2.50 6.71
N VAL A 377 -8.52 1.80 7.83
CA VAL A 377 -7.68 0.58 7.86
C VAL A 377 -8.50 -0.63 7.37
N PRO A 378 -7.99 -1.47 6.45
CA PRO A 378 -8.55 -2.81 6.17
C PRO A 378 -8.86 -3.62 7.40
N ASP A 379 -9.91 -4.43 7.35
CA ASP A 379 -10.21 -5.39 8.43
C ASP A 379 -9.13 -6.47 8.56
N ILE A 380 -8.41 -6.80 7.48
CA ILE A 380 -7.32 -7.80 7.45
C ILE A 380 -6.37 -7.43 6.31
N LEU A 381 -5.06 -7.54 6.50
CA LEU A 381 -4.08 -7.40 5.43
C LEU A 381 -3.48 -8.78 5.10
N CYS A 382 -3.73 -9.29 3.91
CA CYS A 382 -3.14 -10.55 3.47
C CYS A 382 -1.94 -10.31 2.55
N PHE A 383 -0.85 -11.02 2.81
CA PHE A 383 0.39 -10.94 2.06
C PHE A 383 0.77 -12.33 1.53
N SER A 384 1.28 -12.38 0.31
CA SER A 384 2.05 -13.49 -0.21
C SER A 384 3.47 -13.00 -0.46
N ILE A 385 4.43 -13.63 0.22
CA ILE A 385 5.85 -13.35 0.06
C ILE A 385 6.46 -14.50 -0.72
N TYR A 386 7.07 -14.18 -1.86
CA TYR A 386 7.82 -15.11 -2.69
C TYR A 386 9.30 -14.86 -2.43
N ILE A 387 9.96 -15.87 -1.86
CA ILE A 387 11.34 -15.82 -1.37
C ILE A 387 12.32 -16.31 -2.44
#